data_AF-A0AAW4KSM6-F1
#
_entry.id   AF-A0AAW4KSM6-F1
#
_cell.length_a   1.000
_cell.length_b   1.000
_cell.length_c   1.000
_cell.angle_alpha   90.00
_cell.angle_beta   90.00
_cell.angle_gamma   90.00
#
_symmetry.space_group_name_H-M   'P 1'
#
loop_
_entity.id
_entity.type
_entity.pdbx_description
1 polymer ?
#
loop_
_entity_poly.entity_id
_entity_poly.type
_entity_poly.pdbx_seq_one_letter_code
_entity_poly.pdbx_strand_id
1 'polypeptide(L)'
;MLGFVRLGWFPYWYGIVPALRAGGAQVFAVQVAPLDSSEVRGEQLLVQIERILRETGADKVNLIGHSQGSLTARYAAATRPHWVASVTSVAGPNHGSELADHI
;
A
#
# COMPACT_ATOMS: atom_id res chain seq x y z
N MET A 1 9.34 14.06 -7.51
CA MET A 1 7.90 13.71 -7.50
C MET A 1 7.79 12.19 -7.53
N LEU A 2 7.73 11.51 -6.37
CA LEU A 2 7.82 10.04 -6.33
C LEU A 2 6.82 9.37 -5.35
N GLY A 3 5.70 9.96 -4.93
CA GLY A 3 4.68 9.18 -4.19
C GLY A 3 3.94 8.30 -5.19
N PHE A 4 4.21 7.00 -5.31
CA PHE A 4 3.88 6.31 -6.57
C PHE A 4 2.42 5.85 -6.72
N VAL A 5 1.58 6.76 -7.22
CA VAL A 5 0.37 6.44 -8.00
C VAL A 5 0.70 6.35 -9.51
N ARG A 6 1.81 6.94 -9.96
CA ARG A 6 2.26 6.97 -11.37
C ARG A 6 3.78 6.82 -11.47
N LEU A 7 4.26 5.92 -12.33
CA LEU A 7 5.65 5.79 -12.75
C LEU A 7 5.83 6.41 -14.14
N GLY A 8 6.38 7.62 -14.20
CA GLY A 8 6.43 8.41 -15.43
C GLY A 8 5.02 8.69 -15.96
N TRP A 9 4.77 8.31 -17.21
CA TRP A 9 3.47 8.50 -17.88
C TRP A 9 2.42 7.45 -17.49
N PHE A 10 2.84 6.33 -16.90
CA PHE A 10 1.98 5.20 -16.60
C PHE A 10 1.53 5.20 -15.13
N PRO A 11 0.26 4.88 -14.83
CA PRO A 11 -0.14 4.50 -13.48
C PRO A 11 0.77 3.40 -12.90
N TYR A 12 1.11 3.48 -11.62
CA TYR A 12 1.96 2.49 -10.95
C TYR A 12 1.33 1.09 -11.00
N TRP A 13 0.03 1.02 -10.67
CA TRP A 13 -0.79 -0.17 -10.82
C TRP A 13 -1.39 -0.22 -12.24
N TYR A 14 -0.53 -0.27 -13.26
CA TYR A 14 -0.93 -0.22 -14.67
C TYR A 14 -1.87 -1.38 -15.03
N GLY A 15 -3.09 -1.07 -15.48
CA GLY A 15 -4.12 -2.07 -15.82
C GLY A 15 -4.77 -2.79 -14.63
N ILE A 16 -4.10 -2.85 -13.47
CA ILE A 16 -4.55 -3.62 -12.30
C ILE A 16 -5.78 -2.99 -11.63
N VAL A 17 -5.76 -1.68 -11.36
CA VAL A 17 -6.90 -1.00 -10.71
C VAL A 17 -8.19 -1.11 -11.56
N PRO A 18 -8.18 -0.81 -12.87
CA PRO A 18 -9.35 -1.03 -13.73
C PRO A 18 -9.80 -2.48 -13.78
N ALA A 19 -8.89 -3.45 -13.88
CA ALA A 19 -9.24 -4.87 -13.95
C ALA A 19 -9.92 -5.36 -12.67
N LEU A 20 -9.38 -5.01 -11.50
CA LEU A 20 -9.97 -5.37 -10.21
C LEU A 20 -11.36 -4.73 -10.03
N ARG A 21 -11.51 -3.46 -10.43
CA ARG A 21 -12.82 -2.78 -10.40
C ARG A 21 -13.82 -3.41 -11.36
N ALA A 22 -13.39 -3.82 -12.55
CA ALA A 22 -14.24 -4.55 -13.50
C ALA A 22 -14.68 -5.92 -12.94
N GLY A 23 -13.85 -6.54 -12.09
CA GLY A 23 -14.19 -7.74 -11.31
C GLY A 23 -15.09 -7.48 -10.09
N GLY A 24 -15.59 -6.25 -9.89
CA GLY A 24 -16.50 -5.90 -8.79
C GLY A 24 -15.81 -5.49 -7.48
N ALA A 25 -14.48 -5.42 -7.43
CA ALA A 25 -13.78 -4.98 -6.23
C ALA A 25 -13.84 -3.44 -6.06
N GLN A 26 -14.05 -2.98 -4.84
CA GLN A 26 -13.83 -1.58 -4.48
C GLN A 26 -12.34 -1.34 -4.24
N VAL A 27 -11.67 -0.63 -5.14
CA VAL A 27 -10.21 -0.46 -5.13
C VAL A 27 -9.83 0.98 -4.87
N PHE A 28 -9.00 1.20 -3.86
CA PHE A 28 -8.42 2.48 -3.50
C PHE A 28 -6.91 2.45 -3.75
N ALA A 29 -6.44 3.20 -4.75
CA ALA A 29 -5.03 3.45 -4.92
C ALA A 29 -4.60 4.54 -3.92
N VAL A 30 -3.70 4.17 -3.00
CA VAL A 30 -3.19 5.06 -1.95
C VAL A 30 -1.83 5.63 -2.33
N GLN A 31 -1.52 6.81 -1.80
CA GLN A 31 -0.23 7.47 -2.03
C GLN A 31 0.45 7.72 -0.70
N VAL A 32 1.69 7.26 -0.57
CA VAL A 32 2.56 7.56 0.58
C VAL A 32 3.84 8.23 0.06
N ALA A 33 4.68 8.68 0.99
CA ALA A 33 5.93 9.33 0.68
C ALA A 33 6.82 8.45 -0.22
N PRO A 34 7.52 9.07 -1.19
CA PRO A 34 8.40 8.41 -2.15
C PRO A 34 9.55 7.60 -1.55
N LEU A 35 10.26 8.28 -0.66
CA LEU A 35 11.55 7.92 -0.11
C LEU A 35 11.48 8.37 1.34
N ASP A 36 11.12 7.44 2.21
CA ASP A 36 11.05 7.64 3.64
C ASP A 36 11.09 6.26 4.31
N SER A 37 11.22 6.26 5.63
CA SER A 37 11.10 5.07 6.48
C SER A 37 9.74 4.38 6.31
N SER A 38 9.70 3.08 6.61
CA SER A 38 8.46 2.31 6.54
C SER A 38 7.44 2.75 7.59
N GLU A 39 7.91 3.28 8.72
CA GLU A 39 7.12 3.82 9.82
C GLU A 39 6.38 5.10 9.40
N VAL A 40 7.10 6.08 8.84
CA VAL A 40 6.48 7.33 8.37
C VAL A 40 5.45 7.06 7.26
N ARG A 41 5.80 6.20 6.31
CA ARG A 41 4.87 5.77 5.26
C ARG A 41 3.68 5.01 5.85
N GLY A 42 3.90 4.23 6.90
CA GLY A 42 2.88 3.45 7.59
C GLY A 42 1.84 4.35 8.24
N GLU A 43 2.26 5.41 8.93
CA GLU A 43 1.37 6.42 9.49
C GLU A 43 0.55 7.15 8.41
N GLN A 44 1.17 7.51 7.29
CA GLN A 44 0.46 8.10 6.14
C GLN A 44 -0.56 7.14 5.52
N LEU A 45 -0.27 5.84 5.52
CA LEU A 45 -1.20 4.81 5.07
C LEU A 45 -2.38 4.68 6.05
N LEU A 46 -2.13 4.71 7.36
CA LEU A 46 -3.19 4.61 8.38
C LEU A 46 -4.22 5.74 8.27
N VAL A 47 -3.79 6.98 8.01
CA VAL A 47 -4.70 8.12 7.77
C VAL A 47 -5.62 7.85 6.58
N GLN A 48 -5.08 7.25 5.51
CA GLN A 48 -5.87 6.91 4.33
C GLN A 48 -6.81 5.73 4.56
N ILE A 49 -6.37 4.70 5.30
CA ILE A 49 -7.22 3.57 5.67
C ILE A 49 -8.40 4.06 6.50
N GLU A 50 -8.16 4.89 7.51
CA GLU A 50 -9.23 5.46 8.35
C GLU A 50 -10.27 6.20 7.50
N ARG A 51 -9.81 7.05 6.58
CA ARG A 51 -10.70 7.74 5.64
C ARG A 51 -11.51 6.76 4.79
N ILE A 52 -10.88 5.73 4.25
CA ILE A 52 -11.55 4.71 3.42
C ILE A 52 -12.60 3.94 4.23
N LEU A 53 -12.29 3.52 5.46
CA LEU A 53 -13.24 2.83 6.33
C LEU A 53 -14.46 3.71 6.62
N ARG A 54 -14.25 5.00 6.91
CA ARG A 54 -15.34 5.97 7.11
C ARG A 54 -16.18 6.21 5.86
N GLU A 55 -15.54 6.35 4.69
CA GLU A 55 -16.22 6.60 3.41
C GLU A 55 -17.05 5.39 2.93
N THR A 56 -16.57 4.18 3.23
CA THR A 56 -17.17 2.94 2.72
C THR A 56 -18.11 2.28 3.72
N GLY A 57 -17.97 2.58 5.01
CA GLY A 57 -18.65 1.87 6.10
C GLY A 57 -18.13 0.46 6.34
N ALA A 58 -17.01 0.06 5.71
CA ALA A 58 -16.38 -1.22 5.95
C ALA A 58 -15.66 -1.25 7.31
N ASP A 59 -15.63 -2.41 7.96
CA ASP A 59 -14.88 -2.60 9.21
C ASP A 59 -13.38 -2.78 8.98
N LYS A 60 -13.00 -3.32 7.81
CA LYS A 60 -11.63 -3.69 7.47
C LYS A 60 -11.30 -3.47 6.00
N VAL A 61 -10.00 -3.33 5.71
CA VAL A 61 -9.44 -3.31 4.36
C VAL A 61 -8.55 -4.52 4.07
N ASN A 62 -8.41 -4.87 2.79
CA ASN A 62 -7.39 -5.80 2.30
C ASN A 62 -6.22 -4.99 1.73
N LEU A 63 -5.01 -5.18 2.27
CA LEU A 63 -3.84 -4.43 1.84
C LEU A 63 -3.04 -5.24 0.81
N ILE A 64 -2.71 -4.61 -0.32
CA ILE A 64 -1.80 -5.17 -1.34
C ILE A 64 -0.64 -4.19 -1.48
N GLY A 65 0.55 -4.59 -1.02
CA GLY A 65 1.75 -3.77 -1.05
C GLY A 65 2.79 -4.34 -2.01
N HIS A 66 3.31 -3.50 -2.92
CA HIS A 66 4.43 -3.87 -3.80
C HIS A 66 5.75 -3.26 -3.32
N SER A 67 6.86 -4.00 -3.43
CA SER A 67 8.19 -3.54 -3.00
C SER A 67 8.15 -3.01 -1.55
N GLN A 68 8.68 -1.82 -1.25
CA GLN A 68 8.61 -1.19 0.09
C GLN A 68 7.16 -0.98 0.59
N GLY A 69 6.17 -0.96 -0.30
CA GLY A 69 4.75 -0.94 0.07
C GLY A 69 4.33 -2.17 0.89
N SER A 70 5.03 -3.30 0.78
CA SER A 70 4.81 -4.48 1.62
C SER A 70 5.12 -4.21 3.09
N LEU A 71 6.25 -3.54 3.36
CA LEU A 71 6.66 -3.16 4.72
C LEU A 71 5.71 -2.10 5.30
N THR A 72 5.29 -1.16 4.47
CA THR A 72 4.28 -0.15 4.84
C THR A 72 2.95 -0.81 5.23
N ALA A 73 2.50 -1.80 4.48
CA ALA A 73 1.28 -2.55 4.78
C ALA A 73 1.40 -3.38 6.07
N ARG A 74 2.55 -4.02 6.31
CA ARG A 74 2.85 -4.74 7.55
C ARG A 74 2.82 -3.81 8.77
N TYR A 75 3.37 -2.60 8.64
CA TYR A 75 3.29 -1.59 9.70
C TYR A 75 1.83 -1.28 10.07
N ALA A 76 1.00 -0.95 9.08
CA ALA A 76 -0.41 -0.63 9.31
C ALA A 76 -1.17 -1.79 9.99
N ALA A 77 -0.92 -3.03 9.55
CA ALA A 77 -1.54 -4.21 10.14
C ALA A 77 -1.06 -4.49 11.58
N ALA A 78 0.19 -4.19 11.90
CA ALA A 78 0.72 -4.32 13.26
C ALA A 78 0.15 -3.25 14.20
N THR A 79 0.05 -1.99 13.74
CA THR A 79 -0.41 -0.86 14.53
C THR A 79 -1.93 -0.82 14.70
N ARG A 80 -2.68 -1.21 13.67
CA ARG A 80 -4.16 -1.23 13.66
C ARG A 80 -4.70 -2.58 13.14
N PRO A 81 -4.46 -3.69 13.86
CA PRO A 81 -4.85 -5.03 13.39
C PRO A 81 -6.37 -5.18 13.19
N HIS A 82 -7.18 -4.41 13.92
CA HIS A 82 -8.63 -4.42 13.77
C HIS A 82 -9.13 -3.75 12.49
N TRP A 83 -8.30 -2.96 11.80
CA TRP A 83 -8.64 -2.30 10.53
C TRP A 83 -8.23 -3.11 9.29
N VAL A 84 -7.47 -4.20 9.47
CA VAL A 84 -6.87 -4.95 8.36
C VAL A 84 -7.39 -6.38 8.37
N ALA A 85 -7.93 -6.82 7.23
CA ALA A 85 -8.39 -8.19 7.02
C ALA A 85 -7.29 -9.09 6.46
N SER A 86 -6.46 -8.57 5.56
CA SER A 86 -5.33 -9.29 4.96
C SER A 86 -4.19 -8.36 4.57
N VAL A 87 -2.98 -8.93 4.49
CA VAL A 87 -1.79 -8.28 3.94
C VAL A 87 -1.19 -9.19 2.87
N THR A 88 -1.20 -8.71 1.63
CA THR A 88 -0.56 -9.37 0.49
C THR A 88 0.69 -8.60 0.09
N SER A 89 1.84 -9.24 0.20
CA SER A 89 3.13 -8.70 -0.25
C SER A 89 3.40 -9.16 -1.69
N VAL A 90 3.69 -8.21 -2.57
CA VAL A 90 4.09 -8.46 -3.95
C VAL A 90 5.54 -8.00 -4.10
N ALA A 91 6.48 -8.93 -4.22
CA ALA A 91 7.92 -8.63 -4.34
C ALA A 91 8.44 -7.64 -3.27
N GLY A 92 7.97 -7.76 -2.03
CA GLY A 92 8.45 -6.94 -0.92
C GLY A 92 9.81 -7.42 -0.41
N PRO A 93 10.77 -6.51 -0.14
CA PRO A 93 12.05 -6.85 0.49
C PRO A 93 11.85 -7.12 1.99
N ASN A 94 11.04 -8.14 2.32
CA ASN A 94 10.63 -8.45 3.70
C ASN A 94 11.81 -8.83 4.61
N HIS A 95 12.94 -9.17 4.02
CA HIS A 95 14.20 -9.53 4.68
C HIS A 95 15.38 -8.68 4.15
N GLY A 96 15.10 -7.47 3.65
CA GLY A 96 16.10 -6.65 2.97
C GLY A 96 16.21 -6.96 1.48
N SER A 97 17.19 -6.34 0.83
CA SER A 97 17.49 -6.48 -0.59
C SER A 97 19.00 -6.34 -0.75
N GLU A 98 19.66 -7.37 -1.27
CA GLU A 98 21.13 -7.39 -1.43
C GLU A 98 21.60 -6.24 -2.34
N LEU A 99 20.79 -5.88 -3.35
CA LEU A 99 21.08 -4.69 -4.17
C LEU A 99 21.14 -3.41 -3.34
N ALA A 100 20.26 -3.26 -2.33
CA ALA A 100 20.21 -2.09 -1.48
C ALA A 100 21.40 -2.06 -0.50
N ASP A 101 21.94 -3.22 -0.11
CA ASP A 101 23.13 -3.32 0.74
C ASP A 101 24.41 -2.87 -0.01
N HIS A 102 24.36 -2.83 -1.34
CA HIS A 102 25.50 -2.51 -2.22
C HIS A 102 25.46 -1.10 -2.82
N ILE A 103 24.45 -0.28 -2.51
CA ILE A 103 24.29 1.08 -3.06
C ILE A 103 24.25 2.15 -1.97
#